data_AF-A0A0G3M3M4-F1
#
_entry.id   AF-A0A0G3M3M4-F1
#
_cell.length_a   1.000
_cell.length_b   1.000
_cell.length_c   1.000
_cell.angle_alpha   90.00
_cell.angle_beta   90.00
_cell.angle_gamma   90.00
#
_symmetry.space_group_name_H-M   'P 1'
#
loop_
_entity.id
_entity.type
_entity.pdbx_description
1 polymer ?
#
loop_
_entity_poly.entity_id
_entity_poly.type
_entity_poly.pdbx_seq_one_letter_code
_entity_poly.pdbx_strand_id
1 'polypeptide(L)'
;MKELLIYKKNAIALLAAVEKPAIVVPTLGLVTFSDSILGIFLLLGLMTVDFITGVLASWNMWKNSKIQSNFWRYGFSSSRIRLSIIKSVTYFFFIICSYGIEVIFRIKSFGSNNYTDHDLTLSLVSIAIACAVEFYSIFFENLPRAGFDIWSYFKKITAKIKSGITTIKDITDGDNNSSA
;
A
#
# COMPACT_ATOMS: atom_id res chain seq x y z
N MET A 1 -10.74 -29.46 11.78
CA MET A 1 -10.60 -30.07 10.43
C MET A 1 -11.14 -29.21 9.29
N LYS A 2 -12.20 -28.39 9.47
CA LYS A 2 -12.72 -27.51 8.40
C LYS A 2 -11.73 -26.40 7.97
N GLU A 3 -11.04 -25.77 8.92
CA GLU A 3 -10.01 -24.76 8.66
C GLU A 3 -8.87 -25.27 7.75
N LEU A 4 -8.38 -26.48 8.01
CA LEU A 4 -7.32 -27.12 7.23
C LEU A 4 -7.72 -27.36 5.76
N LEU A 5 -9.01 -27.60 5.50
CA LEU A 5 -9.55 -27.74 4.16
C LEU A 5 -9.60 -26.39 3.42
N ILE A 6 -9.91 -25.30 4.13
CA ILE A 6 -9.94 -23.94 3.57
C ILE A 6 -8.52 -23.51 3.17
N TYR A 7 -7.54 -23.69 4.06
CA TYR A 7 -6.14 -23.38 3.77
C TYR A 7 -5.57 -24.22 2.61
N LYS A 8 -5.91 -25.52 2.56
CA LYS A 8 -5.51 -26.40 1.46
C LYS A 8 -6.09 -25.94 0.12
N LYS A 9 -7.34 -25.49 0.11
CA LYS A 9 -8.02 -24.98 -1.10
C LYS A 9 -7.37 -23.69 -1.61
N ASN A 10 -7.03 -22.79 -0.70
CA ASN A 10 -6.35 -21.53 -1.02
C ASN A 10 -4.91 -21.76 -1.52
N ALA A 11 -4.18 -22.70 -0.92
CA ALA A 11 -2.82 -23.06 -1.35
C ALA A 11 -2.81 -23.69 -2.76
N ILE A 12 -3.79 -24.56 -3.07
CA ILE A 12 -3.94 -25.17 -4.40
C ILE A 12 -4.33 -24.11 -5.44
N ALA A 13 -5.19 -23.15 -5.09
CA ALA A 13 -5.54 -22.04 -5.97
C ALA A 13 -4.32 -21.14 -6.27
N LEU A 14 -3.47 -20.90 -5.28
CA LEU A 14 -2.24 -20.11 -5.43
C LEU A 14 -1.20 -20.83 -6.30
N LEU A 15 -1.05 -22.16 -6.14
CA LEU A 15 -0.21 -22.98 -7.02
C LEU A 15 -0.72 -23.04 -8.46
N ALA A 16 -2.02 -23.23 -8.66
CA ALA A 16 -2.63 -23.20 -9.99
C ALA A 16 -2.52 -21.82 -10.66
N ALA A 17 -2.52 -20.74 -9.86
CA ALA A 17 -2.33 -19.37 -10.33
C ALA A 17 -0.90 -19.11 -10.84
N VAL A 18 0.11 -19.76 -10.27
CA VAL A 18 1.50 -19.68 -10.75
C VAL A 18 1.67 -20.40 -12.10
N GLU A 19 0.91 -21.48 -12.33
CA GLU A 19 1.05 -22.32 -13.52
C GLU A 19 0.32 -21.77 -14.75
N LYS A 20 -0.79 -21.02 -14.57
CA LYS A 20 -1.59 -20.46 -15.68
C LYS A 20 -2.04 -19.02 -15.40
N PRO A 21 -1.25 -18.00 -15.78
CA PRO A 21 -1.53 -16.59 -15.48
C PRO A 21 -2.87 -16.08 -16.05
N ALA A 22 -3.40 -16.71 -17.12
CA ALA A 22 -4.67 -16.33 -17.73
C ALA A 22 -5.91 -16.68 -16.89
N ILE A 23 -5.81 -17.62 -15.94
CA ILE A 23 -6.93 -18.02 -15.07
C ILE A 23 -6.95 -17.20 -13.76
N VAL A 24 -5.84 -16.50 -13.46
CA VAL A 24 -5.53 -15.82 -12.19
C VAL A 24 -6.50 -14.69 -11.86
N VAL A 25 -6.82 -13.85 -12.85
CA VAL A 25 -7.64 -12.66 -12.63
C VAL A 25 -9.06 -13.02 -12.15
N PRO A 26 -9.78 -13.96 -12.78
CA PRO A 26 -11.10 -14.36 -12.29
C PRO A 26 -11.04 -15.26 -11.04
N THR A 27 -9.99 -16.08 -10.83
CA THR A 27 -9.91 -16.90 -9.61
C THR A 27 -9.57 -16.10 -8.36
N LEU A 28 -8.69 -15.09 -8.45
CA LEU A 28 -8.42 -14.17 -7.33
C LEU A 28 -9.68 -13.36 -6.96
N GLY A 29 -10.53 -13.01 -7.92
CA GLY A 29 -11.80 -12.34 -7.69
C GLY A 29 -12.86 -13.20 -6.97
N LEU A 30 -12.69 -14.53 -6.94
CA LEU A 30 -13.61 -15.48 -6.30
C LEU A 30 -13.12 -15.97 -4.93
N VAL A 31 -11.89 -15.65 -4.53
CA VAL A 31 -11.38 -15.99 -3.20
C VAL A 31 -11.67 -14.83 -2.26
N THR A 32 -12.68 -14.99 -1.41
CA THR A 32 -12.90 -14.11 -0.27
C THR A 32 -11.75 -14.31 0.72
N PHE A 33 -10.77 -13.41 0.69
CA PHE A 33 -9.70 -13.36 1.67
C PHE A 33 -10.20 -12.69 2.95
N SER A 34 -9.69 -13.14 4.09
CA SER A 34 -9.89 -12.44 5.36
C SER A 34 -9.23 -11.06 5.30
N ASP A 35 -9.81 -10.08 6.01
CA ASP A 35 -9.34 -8.70 6.05
C ASP A 35 -7.86 -8.57 6.44
N SER A 36 -7.40 -9.41 7.37
CA SER A 36 -5.99 -9.47 7.76
C SER A 36 -5.09 -9.96 6.63
N ILE A 37 -5.56 -10.87 5.78
CA ILE A 37 -4.81 -11.37 4.61
C ILE A 37 -4.73 -10.27 3.55
N LEU A 38 -5.84 -9.58 3.28
CA LEU A 38 -5.87 -8.44 2.37
C LEU A 38 -4.95 -7.31 2.86
N GLY A 39 -4.96 -7.03 4.16
CA GLY A 39 -4.05 -6.07 4.79
C GLY A 39 -2.57 -6.45 4.64
N ILE A 40 -2.23 -7.73 4.80
CA ILE A 40 -0.86 -8.22 4.55
C ILE A 40 -0.48 -8.07 3.07
N PHE A 41 -1.38 -8.37 2.13
CA PHE A 41 -1.12 -8.15 0.71
C PHE A 41 -0.92 -6.67 0.38
N LEU A 42 -1.74 -5.79 0.97
CA LEU A 42 -1.57 -4.35 0.83
C LEU A 42 -0.21 -3.91 1.37
N LEU A 43 0.20 -4.40 2.54
CA LEU A 43 1.51 -4.11 3.13
C LEU A 43 2.66 -4.57 2.22
N LEU A 44 2.60 -5.80 1.70
CA LEU A 44 3.59 -6.31 0.74
C LEU A 44 3.66 -5.45 -0.53
N GLY A 45 2.49 -5.04 -1.05
CA GLY A 45 2.40 -4.12 -2.18
C GLY A 45 3.06 -2.78 -1.89
N LEU A 46 2.73 -2.16 -0.75
CA LEU A 46 3.33 -0.89 -0.31
C LEU A 46 4.85 -1.01 -0.13
N MET A 47 5.34 -2.06 0.52
CA MET A 47 6.77 -2.28 0.68
C MET A 47 7.51 -2.47 -0.66
N THR A 48 6.85 -3.11 -1.63
CA THR A 48 7.40 -3.24 -2.99
C THR A 48 7.49 -1.88 -3.66
N VAL A 49 6.46 -1.05 -3.54
CA VAL A 49 6.45 0.32 -4.07
C VAL A 49 7.47 1.21 -3.35
N ASP A 50 7.61 1.09 -2.02
CA ASP A 50 8.63 1.80 -1.25
C ASP A 50 10.04 1.45 -1.72
N PHE A 51 10.30 0.15 -1.93
CA PHE A 51 11.58 -0.30 -2.46
C PHE A 51 11.86 0.28 -3.86
N ILE A 52 10.87 0.21 -4.78
CA ILE A 52 11.01 0.77 -6.13
C ILE A 52 11.25 2.28 -6.07
N THR A 53 10.46 3.02 -5.28
CA THR A 53 10.61 4.49 -5.17
C THR A 53 11.93 4.87 -4.50
N GLY A 54 12.41 4.08 -3.53
CA GLY A 54 13.73 4.24 -2.92
C GLY A 54 14.89 3.96 -3.89
N VAL A 55 14.73 3.00 -4.80
CA VAL A 55 15.68 2.75 -5.91
C VAL A 55 15.68 3.93 -6.89
N LEU A 56 14.49 4.43 -7.28
CA LEU A 56 14.35 5.59 -8.16
C LEU A 56 14.97 6.85 -7.54
N ALA A 57 14.78 7.07 -6.24
CA ALA A 57 15.44 8.13 -5.49
C ALA A 57 16.97 8.01 -5.57
N SER A 58 17.49 6.79 -5.37
CA SER A 58 18.92 6.50 -5.53
C SER A 58 19.43 6.80 -6.93
N TRP A 59 18.66 6.40 -7.95
CA TRP A 59 18.99 6.61 -9.35
C TRP A 59 19.04 8.09 -9.70
N ASN A 60 18.05 8.87 -9.26
CA ASN A 60 18.03 10.31 -9.50
C ASN A 60 19.24 11.02 -8.86
N MET A 61 19.56 10.67 -7.61
CA MET A 61 20.75 11.21 -6.93
C MET A 61 22.06 10.82 -7.63
N TRP A 62 22.18 9.57 -8.09
CA TRP A 62 23.34 9.11 -8.85
C TRP A 62 23.47 9.85 -10.20
N LYS A 63 22.36 10.00 -10.94
CA LYS A 63 22.34 10.73 -12.21
C LYS A 63 22.79 12.19 -12.05
N ASN A 64 22.41 12.83 -10.95
CA ASN A 64 22.75 14.22 -10.67
C ASN A 64 24.16 14.41 -10.09
N SER A 65 24.82 13.36 -9.60
CA SER A 65 26.14 13.46 -8.96
C SER A 65 27.32 13.40 -9.94
N LYS A 66 27.08 13.36 -11.27
CA LYS A 66 28.10 13.35 -12.34
C LYS A 66 29.15 12.23 -12.25
N ILE A 67 28.87 11.17 -11.48
CA ILE A 67 29.78 10.05 -11.30
C ILE A 67 29.71 9.14 -12.55
N GLN A 68 30.81 9.01 -13.26
CA GLN A 68 30.93 8.24 -14.51
C GLN A 68 31.13 6.73 -14.24
N SER A 69 30.31 6.13 -13.37
CA SER A 69 30.46 4.72 -12.97
C SER A 69 29.12 4.01 -12.82
N ASN A 70 29.09 2.69 -13.00
CA ASN A 70 27.86 1.89 -13.02
C ASN A 70 26.97 2.10 -11.77
N PHE A 71 25.69 2.40 -11.99
CA PHE A 71 24.70 2.62 -10.93
C PHE A 71 24.67 1.51 -9.89
N TRP A 72 24.66 0.24 -10.29
CA TRP A 72 24.57 -0.90 -9.37
C TRP A 72 25.76 -1.03 -8.40
N ARG A 73 26.90 -0.43 -8.73
CA ARG A 73 28.12 -0.50 -7.90
C ARG A 73 28.31 0.73 -7.01
N TYR A 74 27.83 1.89 -7.44
CA TYR A 74 28.09 3.17 -6.76
C TYR A 74 26.83 3.96 -6.41
N GLY A 75 25.77 3.83 -7.20
CA GLY A 75 24.47 4.44 -6.97
C GLY A 75 23.53 3.58 -6.11
N PHE A 76 23.71 2.26 -6.08
CA PHE A 76 22.91 1.33 -5.28
C PHE A 76 23.74 0.77 -4.12
N SER A 77 23.40 1.14 -2.89
CA SER A 77 24.16 0.74 -1.70
C SER A 77 23.53 -0.46 -1.00
N SER A 78 24.37 -1.41 -0.58
CA SER A 78 24.00 -2.56 0.24
C SER A 78 23.28 -2.15 1.54
N SER A 79 23.58 -0.97 2.08
CA SER A 79 22.89 -0.46 3.27
C SER A 79 21.39 -0.26 3.03
N ARG A 80 20.95 0.13 1.82
CA ARG A 80 19.52 0.31 1.51
C ARG A 80 18.76 -1.01 1.49
N ILE A 81 19.35 -2.04 0.89
CA ILE A 81 18.76 -3.39 0.90
C ILE A 81 18.63 -3.87 2.35
N ARG A 82 19.68 -3.70 3.15
CA ARG A 82 19.66 -4.07 4.57
C ARG A 82 18.56 -3.33 5.33
N LEU A 83 18.38 -2.03 5.11
CA LEU A 83 17.31 -1.26 5.74
C LEU A 83 15.91 -1.76 5.31
N SER A 84 15.71 -2.06 4.03
CA SER A 84 14.45 -2.61 3.53
C SER A 84 14.12 -3.98 4.14
N ILE A 85 15.12 -4.86 4.27
CA ILE A 85 14.96 -6.15 4.95
C ILE A 85 14.64 -5.96 6.44
N ILE A 86 15.34 -5.05 7.13
CA ILE A 86 15.08 -4.77 8.55
C ILE A 86 13.64 -4.26 8.73
N LYS A 87 13.19 -3.30 7.93
CA LYS A 87 11.80 -2.82 7.94
C LYS A 87 10.82 -3.98 7.80
N SER A 88 11.03 -4.84 6.80
CA SER A 88 10.21 -6.03 6.56
C SER A 88 10.11 -6.90 7.80
N VAL A 89 11.26 -7.31 8.35
CA VAL A 89 11.32 -8.16 9.54
C VAL A 89 10.63 -7.48 10.73
N THR A 90 10.86 -6.19 10.93
CA THR A 90 10.24 -5.42 12.04
C THR A 90 8.72 -5.37 11.90
N TYR A 91 8.17 -5.13 10.72
CA TYR A 91 6.72 -5.07 10.53
C TYR A 91 6.07 -6.43 10.73
N PHE A 92 6.62 -7.50 10.14
CA PHE A 92 6.09 -8.84 10.34
C PHE A 92 6.20 -9.29 11.80
N PHE A 93 7.32 -8.99 12.46
CA PHE A 93 7.48 -9.28 13.88
C PHE A 93 6.47 -8.52 14.73
N PHE A 94 6.26 -7.23 14.47
CA PHE A 94 5.27 -6.41 15.15
C PHE A 94 3.84 -6.97 15.01
N ILE A 95 3.45 -7.39 13.80
CA ILE A 95 2.15 -8.01 13.52
C ILE A 95 2.02 -9.34 14.27
N ILE A 96 3.05 -10.19 14.25
CA ILE A 96 3.04 -11.49 14.97
C ILE A 96 2.93 -11.27 16.48
N CYS A 97 3.68 -10.33 17.05
CA CYS A 97 3.58 -9.99 18.47
C CYS A 97 2.19 -9.47 18.83
N SER A 98 1.61 -8.62 17.99
CA SER A 98 0.26 -8.08 18.20
C SER A 98 -0.78 -9.20 18.21
N TYR A 99 -0.70 -10.13 17.25
CA TYR A 99 -1.55 -11.32 17.23
C TYR A 99 -1.29 -12.24 18.44
N GLY A 100 -0.04 -12.40 18.86
CA GLY A 100 0.31 -13.15 20.08
C GLY A 100 -0.35 -12.57 21.33
N ILE A 101 -0.38 -11.25 21.46
CA ILE A 101 -1.08 -10.54 22.55
C ILE A 101 -2.59 -10.81 22.48
N GLU A 102 -3.20 -10.72 21.30
CA GLU A 102 -4.63 -11.05 21.12
C GLU A 102 -4.95 -12.46 21.62
N VAL A 103 -4.13 -13.45 21.25
CA VAL A 103 -4.33 -14.85 21.61
C VAL A 103 -4.10 -15.09 23.11
N ILE A 104 -3.01 -14.55 23.69
CA ILE A 104 -2.66 -14.74 25.10
C ILE A 104 -3.70 -14.11 26.01
N PHE A 105 -4.09 -12.87 25.73
CA PHE A 105 -5.05 -12.12 26.54
C PHE A 105 -6.50 -12.35 26.14
N ARG A 106 -6.75 -13.18 25.11
CA ARG A 106 -8.09 -13.47 24.55
C ARG A 106 -8.87 -12.19 24.26
N ILE A 107 -8.18 -11.20 23.69
CA ILE A 107 -8.78 -9.91 23.33
C ILE A 107 -9.77 -10.19 22.20
N LYS A 108 -11.04 -9.89 22.44
CA LYS A 108 -12.07 -9.95 21.38
C LYS A 108 -11.86 -8.82 20.38
N SER A 109 -12.37 -8.99 19.16
CA SER A 109 -12.46 -7.87 18.23
C SER A 109 -13.16 -6.70 18.91
N PHE A 110 -12.77 -5.48 18.56
CA PHE A 110 -13.36 -4.26 19.08
C PHE A 110 -14.82 -4.05 18.59
N GLY A 111 -15.38 -5.02 17.87
CA GLY A 111 -16.72 -5.05 17.31
C GLY A 111 -16.83 -4.36 15.95
N SER A 112 -17.91 -4.68 15.22
CA SER A 112 -18.39 -3.87 14.10
C SER A 112 -19.01 -2.59 14.68
N ASN A 113 -18.34 -1.47 14.48
CA ASN A 113 -18.90 -0.14 14.74
C ASN A 113 -19.56 0.36 13.45
N ASN A 114 -20.51 1.30 13.55
CA ASN A 114 -21.19 1.95 12.40
C ASN A 114 -20.25 2.61 11.36
N TYR A 115 -18.94 2.62 11.60
CA TYR A 115 -17.92 3.19 10.73
C TYR A 115 -17.19 2.16 9.86
N THR A 116 -17.26 0.86 10.18
CA THR A 116 -16.55 -0.19 9.44
C THR A 116 -17.33 -1.49 9.46
N ASP A 117 -17.56 -2.07 8.28
CA ASP A 117 -18.17 -3.39 8.12
C ASP A 117 -17.24 -4.52 8.59
N HIS A 118 -15.94 -4.22 8.74
CA HIS A 118 -14.92 -5.16 9.15
C HIS A 118 -14.67 -5.13 10.66
N ASP A 119 -14.51 -6.31 11.26
CA ASP A 119 -14.15 -6.46 12.66
C ASP A 119 -12.74 -5.90 12.91
N LEU A 120 -12.67 -4.80 13.67
CA LEU A 120 -11.39 -4.23 14.06
C LEU A 120 -10.70 -5.12 15.09
N THR A 121 -9.58 -5.72 14.69
CA THR A 121 -8.69 -6.47 15.58
C THR A 121 -7.40 -5.68 15.82
N LEU A 122 -6.73 -5.93 16.94
CA LEU A 122 -5.41 -5.36 17.24
C LEU A 122 -4.39 -5.73 16.16
N SER A 123 -4.45 -6.95 15.63
CA SER A 123 -3.62 -7.39 14.50
C SER A 123 -3.88 -6.58 13.24
N LEU A 124 -5.14 -6.28 12.91
CA LEU A 124 -5.52 -5.45 11.77
C LEU A 124 -5.03 -4.00 11.96
N VAL A 125 -5.12 -3.45 13.18
CA VAL A 125 -4.58 -2.14 13.52
C VAL A 125 -3.05 -2.11 13.35
N SER A 126 -2.35 -3.14 13.78
CA SER A 126 -0.89 -3.22 13.61
C SER A 126 -0.47 -3.28 12.14
N ILE A 127 -1.23 -4.00 11.30
CA ILE A 127 -1.05 -3.99 9.85
C ILE A 127 -1.29 -2.58 9.27
N ALA A 128 -2.35 -1.91 9.70
CA ALA A 128 -2.66 -0.56 9.24
C ALA A 128 -1.57 0.45 9.61
N ILE A 129 -1.00 0.35 10.82
CA ILE A 129 0.15 1.18 11.24
C ILE A 129 1.36 0.92 10.34
N ALA A 130 1.71 -0.35 10.08
CA ALA A 130 2.81 -0.68 9.19
C ALA A 130 2.59 -0.12 7.77
N CYS A 131 1.36 -0.23 7.24
CA CYS A 131 0.99 0.35 5.94
C CYS A 131 1.12 1.88 5.95
N ALA A 132 0.70 2.56 7.01
CA ALA A 132 0.80 4.01 7.13
C ALA A 132 2.25 4.50 7.15
N VAL A 133 3.15 3.76 7.81
CA VAL A 133 4.59 4.08 7.83
C VAL A 133 5.20 3.94 6.43
N GLU A 134 4.86 2.88 5.70
CA GLU A 134 5.34 2.68 4.33
C GLU A 134 4.78 3.74 3.38
N PHE A 135 3.49 4.06 3.50
CA PHE A 135 2.89 5.18 2.77
C PHE A 135 3.64 6.49 3.02
N TYR A 136 3.96 6.79 4.28
CA TYR A 136 4.73 7.99 4.61
C TYR A 136 6.12 7.97 3.95
N SER A 137 6.83 6.84 4.01
CA SER A 137 8.16 6.69 3.40
C SER A 137 8.11 6.88 1.87
N ILE A 138 7.10 6.33 1.19
CA ILE A 138 6.90 6.52 -0.24
C ILE A 138 6.68 8.00 -0.58
N PHE A 139 5.65 8.61 0.02
CA PHE A 139 5.16 9.92 -0.41
C PHE A 139 5.97 11.08 0.13
N PHE A 140 6.54 11.00 1.33
CA PHE A 140 7.22 12.14 1.94
C PHE A 140 8.75 12.02 1.90
N GLU A 141 9.29 10.81 1.69
CA GLU A 141 10.73 10.61 1.67
C GLU A 141 11.25 10.22 0.28
N ASN A 142 10.75 9.13 -0.30
CA ASN A 142 11.33 8.54 -1.51
C ASN A 142 10.93 9.28 -2.78
N LEU A 143 9.64 9.55 -3.00
CA LEU A 143 9.17 10.26 -4.19
C LEU A 143 9.77 11.69 -4.32
N PRO A 144 9.86 12.52 -3.26
CA PRO A 144 10.52 13.82 -3.35
C PRO A 144 12.00 13.70 -3.74
N ARG A 145 12.72 12.73 -3.17
CA ARG A 145 14.14 12.46 -3.51
C ARG A 145 14.31 11.90 -4.93
N ALA A 146 13.32 11.21 -5.45
CA ALA A 146 13.26 10.77 -6.85
C ALA A 146 13.02 11.92 -7.84
N GLY A 147 12.81 13.15 -7.35
CA GLY A 147 12.60 14.33 -8.20
C GLY A 147 11.13 14.54 -8.56
N PHE A 148 10.21 13.78 -7.96
CA PHE A 148 8.78 14.03 -8.09
C PHE A 148 8.36 15.10 -7.08
N ASP A 149 8.04 16.29 -7.59
CA ASP A 149 7.44 17.34 -6.77
C ASP A 149 5.95 17.04 -6.53
N ILE A 150 5.71 16.19 -5.53
CA ILE A 150 4.37 15.75 -5.12
C ILE A 150 3.50 16.93 -4.74
N TRP A 151 4.08 17.98 -4.14
CA TRP A 151 3.30 19.16 -3.76
C TRP A 151 2.81 19.92 -4.99
N SER A 152 3.67 20.06 -6.01
CA SER A 152 3.28 20.64 -7.29
C SER A 152 2.21 19.80 -8.00
N TYR A 153 2.35 18.47 -7.99
CA TYR A 153 1.35 17.56 -8.57
C TYR A 153 0.02 17.61 -7.83
N PHE A 154 0.05 17.59 -6.50
CA PHE A 154 -1.15 17.67 -5.67
C PHE A 154 -1.86 19.00 -5.90
N LYS A 155 -1.13 20.13 -5.88
CA LYS A 155 -1.69 21.46 -6.21
C LYS A 155 -2.33 21.48 -7.60
N LYS A 156 -1.73 20.84 -8.61
CA LYS A 156 -2.32 20.71 -9.96
C LYS A 156 -3.61 19.89 -9.96
N ILE A 157 -3.66 18.80 -9.21
CA ILE A 157 -4.85 17.96 -9.07
C ILE A 157 -5.96 18.73 -8.33
N THR A 158 -5.64 19.36 -7.20
CA THR A 158 -6.62 20.16 -6.44
C THR A 158 -7.12 21.36 -7.23
N ALA A 159 -6.25 22.01 -8.01
CA ALA A 159 -6.63 23.09 -8.91
C ALA A 159 -7.56 22.61 -10.03
N LYS A 160 -7.30 21.44 -10.63
CA LYS A 160 -8.19 20.82 -11.63
C LYS A 160 -9.56 20.47 -11.05
N ILE A 161 -9.58 19.88 -9.85
CA ILE A 161 -10.84 19.54 -9.16
C ILE A 161 -11.62 20.81 -8.84
N LYS A 162 -10.96 21.82 -8.28
CA LYS A 162 -11.58 23.11 -7.98
C LYS A 162 -12.15 23.77 -9.23
N SER A 163 -11.40 23.76 -10.34
CA SER A 163 -11.87 24.31 -11.61
C SER A 163 -13.08 23.55 -12.16
N GLY A 164 -13.09 22.21 -12.08
CA GLY A 164 -14.24 21.41 -12.49
C GLY A 164 -15.48 21.68 -11.64
N ILE A 165 -15.33 21.85 -10.32
CA ILE A 165 -16.42 22.23 -9.42
C ILE A 165 -16.96 23.62 -9.78
N THR A 166 -16.09 24.59 -10.05
CA THR A 166 -16.51 25.94 -10.48
C THR A 166 -17.26 25.86 -11.82
N THR A 167 -16.77 25.10 -12.80
CA THR A 167 -17.46 24.94 -14.09
C THR A 167 -18.84 24.29 -13.94
N ILE A 168 -18.98 23.27 -13.09
CA ILE A 168 -20.29 22.65 -12.80
C ILE A 168 -21.22 23.64 -12.10
N LYS A 169 -20.69 24.45 -11.18
CA LYS A 169 -21.46 25.47 -10.48
C LYS A 169 -21.93 26.57 -11.45
N ASP A 170 -21.07 27.05 -12.34
CA ASP A 170 -21.41 28.07 -13.33
C ASP A 170 -22.47 27.57 -14.34
N ILE A 171 -22.42 26.28 -14.73
CA ILE A 171 -23.45 25.65 -15.57
C ILE A 171 -24.78 25.53 -14.81
N THR A 172 -24.73 25.20 -13.51
CA THR A 172 -25.94 25.04 -12.68
C THR A 172 -26.61 26.38 -12.35
N ASP A 173 -25.83 27.43 -12.05
CA ASP A 173 -26.35 28.78 -11.80
C ASP A 173 -26.80 29.48 -13.11
N GLY A 174 -26.19 29.14 -14.25
CA GLY A 174 -26.61 29.61 -15.57
C GLY A 174 -27.98 29.07 -16.02
N ASP A 175 -28.34 27.85 -15.62
CA ASP A 175 -29.63 27.22 -15.96
C ASP A 175 -30.79 27.71 -15.07
N ASN A 176 -30.49 28.15 -13.84
CA ASN A 176 -31.49 28.71 -12.92
C ASN A 176 -31.89 30.17 -13.27
N ASN A 177 -31.06 30.91 -14.01
CA ASN A 177 -31.34 32.30 -14.40
C ASN A 177 -32.02 32.44 -15.77
N SER A 178 -32.11 31.37 -16.55
CA SER A 178 -32.79 31.31 -17.86
C SER A 178 -34.23 30.78 -17.77
N SER A 179 -34.69 30.46 -16.56
CA SER A 179 -36.03 29.91 -16.28
C SER A 179 -36.99 30.92 -15.60
N ALA A 180 -36.71 32.22 -15.69
CA ALA A 180 -37.56 33.32 -15.19
C ALA A 180 -38.07 34.21 -16.33
#